data_AF-A0A0F9Q2Y0-F1
#
_entry.id   AF-A0A0F9Q2Y0-F1
#
_cell.length_a   1.000
_cell.length_b   1.000
_cell.length_c   1.000
_cell.angle_alpha   90.00
_cell.angle_beta   90.00
_cell.angle_gamma   90.00
#
_symmetry.space_group_name_H-M   'P 1'
#
loop_
_entity.id
_entity.type
_entity.pdbx_description
1 polymer ?
#
loop_
_entity_poly.entity_id
_entity_poly.type
_entity_poly.pdbx_seq_one_letter_code
_entity_poly.pdbx_strand_id
1 'polypeptide(L)'
;MGTRGLTAVIQDGRHRVAQYGQWDHYPTGQGTTALEFCCNKLNCPAGRERFRTAVEKTRFVDADEYRKLWESIGVYLDQNNGMVSMDKSNEFSKLYPHLSRDCGAEILELVLDGATDLQDSFDFARESLFCEYCYVVDLDKSCLEIHEGFQEAPHLRGRFSSLAPRDEYYPVMLVAEFDLSHLPSIAAVPAIMGRLEKMLNLDRNPEDYAEEAEEGTDDIPSITGKLPREVAMLARQLVTPKARPDPLKRFSVLSRPREDE
;
A
#
# COMPACT_ATOMS: atom_id res chain seq x y z
N MET A 1 13.70 -9.07 -5.55
CA MET A 1 12.34 -9.09 -4.95
C MET A 1 11.71 -7.74 -5.23
N GLY A 2 10.43 -7.72 -5.62
CA GLY A 2 9.71 -6.46 -5.87
C GLY A 2 9.08 -5.92 -4.59
N THR A 3 8.95 -4.60 -4.54
CA THR A 3 8.21 -3.90 -3.49
C THR A 3 6.73 -4.11 -3.68
N ARG A 4 6.05 -4.65 -2.68
CA ARG A 4 4.61 -4.94 -2.73
C ARG A 4 3.80 -3.84 -2.07
N GLY A 5 2.55 -3.72 -2.46
CA GLY A 5 1.67 -2.72 -1.87
C GLY A 5 0.24 -2.81 -2.34
N LEU A 6 -0.51 -1.75 -2.02
CA LEU A 6 -1.94 -1.68 -2.23
C LEU A 6 -2.30 -0.37 -2.93
N THR A 7 -3.08 -0.43 -4.01
CA THR A 7 -3.76 0.76 -4.57
C THR A 7 -5.24 0.67 -4.27
N ALA A 8 -5.81 1.70 -3.64
CA ALA A 8 -7.21 1.69 -3.23
C ALA A 8 -7.97 2.97 -3.65
N VAL A 9 -9.29 2.84 -3.76
CA VAL A 9 -10.20 3.96 -4.03
C VAL A 9 -11.32 3.93 -3.00
N ILE A 10 -11.62 5.09 -2.45
CA ILE A 10 -12.63 5.29 -1.41
C ILE A 10 -13.73 6.16 -1.98
N GLN A 11 -14.97 5.69 -1.82
CA GLN A 11 -16.16 6.41 -2.26
C GLN A 11 -17.34 6.02 -1.37
N ASP A 12 -18.06 7.03 -0.88
CA ASP A 12 -19.21 6.91 0.01
C ASP A 12 -18.85 6.20 1.34
N GLY A 13 -17.68 6.52 1.90
CA GLY A 13 -17.20 6.00 3.18
C GLY A 13 -16.74 4.54 3.16
N ARG A 14 -16.65 3.91 1.99
CA ARG A 14 -16.18 2.52 1.81
C ARG A 14 -15.11 2.40 0.74
N HIS A 15 -14.27 1.37 0.83
CA HIS A 15 -13.36 1.01 -0.26
C HIS A 15 -14.15 0.33 -1.38
N ARG A 16 -13.92 0.81 -2.61
CA ARG A 16 -14.52 0.30 -3.85
C ARG A 16 -13.51 -0.40 -4.75
N VAL A 17 -12.23 -0.09 -4.52
CA VAL A 17 -11.07 -0.70 -5.16
C VAL A 17 -10.04 -0.95 -4.05
N ALA A 18 -9.43 -2.13 -4.05
CA ALA A 18 -8.34 -2.49 -3.16
C ALA A 18 -7.45 -3.51 -3.87
N GLN A 19 -6.61 -3.01 -4.78
CA GLN A 19 -5.77 -3.81 -5.66
C GLN A 19 -4.42 -4.10 -5.03
N TYR A 20 -4.15 -5.38 -4.79
CA TYR A 20 -2.81 -5.85 -4.51
C TYR A 20 -1.87 -5.62 -5.70
N GLY A 21 -0.67 -5.13 -5.44
CA GLY A 21 0.40 -5.03 -6.43
C GLY A 21 1.66 -5.77 -6.02
N GLN A 22 2.18 -6.57 -6.96
CA GLN A 22 3.36 -7.39 -6.72
C GLN A 22 4.69 -6.63 -6.86
N TRP A 23 4.72 -5.57 -7.67
CA TRP A 23 5.95 -4.95 -8.12
C TRP A 23 5.97 -3.44 -7.85
N ASP A 24 7.18 -2.96 -7.55
CA ASP A 24 7.60 -1.56 -7.52
C ASP A 24 6.66 -0.56 -6.84
N HIS A 25 6.07 -0.95 -5.70
CA HIS A 25 5.18 -0.05 -4.95
C HIS A 25 5.87 1.16 -4.30
N TYR A 26 7.17 1.37 -4.52
CA TYR A 26 7.85 2.56 -4.04
C TYR A 26 7.21 3.85 -4.59
N PRO A 27 7.39 4.98 -3.89
CA PRO A 27 6.94 6.30 -4.32
C PRO A 27 7.34 6.63 -5.77
N THR A 28 8.56 6.26 -6.17
CA THR A 28 9.08 6.50 -7.53
C THR A 28 8.51 5.56 -8.60
N GLY A 29 7.96 4.40 -8.22
CA GLY A 29 7.32 3.43 -9.10
C GLY A 29 5.81 3.65 -9.19
N GLN A 30 5.05 2.77 -8.54
CA GLN A 30 3.57 2.81 -8.56
C GLN A 30 3.01 4.10 -7.93
N GLY A 31 3.77 4.78 -7.05
CA GLY A 31 3.39 6.09 -6.55
C GLY A 31 3.34 7.15 -7.65
N THR A 32 4.30 7.13 -8.58
CA THR A 32 4.29 7.96 -9.79
C THR A 32 3.07 7.63 -10.65
N THR A 33 2.79 6.35 -10.91
CA THR A 33 1.62 5.91 -11.69
C THR A 33 0.30 6.41 -11.08
N ALA A 34 0.12 6.26 -9.77
CA ALA A 34 -1.08 6.73 -9.07
C ALA A 34 -1.22 8.27 -9.13
N LEU A 35 -0.11 8.99 -8.94
CA LEU A 35 -0.11 10.45 -8.98
C LEU A 35 -0.33 11.00 -10.39
N GLU A 36 0.27 10.40 -11.42
CA GLU A 36 0.02 10.74 -12.82
C GLU A 36 -1.44 10.54 -13.20
N PHE A 37 -2.06 9.43 -12.77
CA PHE A 37 -3.49 9.23 -12.93
C PHE A 37 -4.30 10.38 -12.30
N CYS A 38 -3.97 10.75 -11.06
CA CYS A 38 -4.63 11.85 -10.38
C CYS A 38 -4.46 13.19 -11.13
N CYS A 39 -3.24 13.52 -11.54
CA CYS A 39 -2.92 14.75 -12.27
C CYS A 39 -3.62 14.81 -13.64
N ASN A 40 -3.72 13.69 -14.34
CA ASN A 40 -4.25 13.65 -15.70
C ASN A 40 -5.77 13.48 -15.75
N LYS A 41 -6.36 12.79 -14.77
CA LYS A 41 -7.76 12.35 -14.81
C LYS A 41 -8.62 12.98 -13.71
N LEU A 42 -8.03 13.37 -12.57
CA LEU A 42 -8.78 13.80 -11.39
C LEU A 42 -8.54 15.26 -10.98
N ASN A 43 -7.71 16.00 -11.72
CA ASN A 43 -7.37 17.39 -11.42
C ASN A 43 -8.53 18.40 -11.52
N CYS A 44 -9.68 17.99 -12.06
CA CYS A 44 -10.84 18.85 -12.24
C CYS A 44 -12.14 18.16 -11.79
N PRO A 45 -13.19 18.91 -11.41
CA PRO A 45 -14.47 18.34 -10.97
C PRO A 45 -15.09 17.35 -11.97
N ALA A 46 -15.05 17.65 -13.27
CA ALA A 46 -15.62 16.77 -14.29
C ALA A 46 -14.90 15.42 -14.40
N GLY A 47 -13.56 15.42 -14.30
CA GLY A 47 -12.76 14.20 -14.30
C GLY A 47 -13.03 13.34 -13.06
N ARG A 48 -13.12 13.98 -11.89
CA ARG A 48 -13.52 13.30 -10.64
C ARG A 48 -14.90 12.67 -10.74
N GLU A 49 -15.88 13.36 -11.31
CA GLU A 49 -17.24 12.82 -11.47
C GLU A 49 -17.30 11.64 -12.44
N ARG A 50 -16.57 11.72 -13.57
CA ARG A 50 -16.43 10.59 -14.49
C ARG A 50 -15.85 9.37 -13.78
N PHE A 51 -14.82 9.57 -12.95
CA PHE A 51 -14.21 8.46 -12.22
C PHE A 51 -15.12 7.93 -11.11
N ARG A 52 -15.84 8.78 -10.36
CA ARG A 52 -16.89 8.36 -9.40
C ARG A 52 -17.94 7.46 -10.08
N THR A 53 -18.39 7.83 -11.27
CA THR A 53 -19.36 7.03 -12.04
C THR A 53 -18.79 5.67 -12.47
N ALA A 54 -17.49 5.60 -12.78
CA ALA A 54 -16.83 4.35 -13.13
C ALA A 54 -16.67 3.45 -11.91
N VAL A 55 -16.18 4.01 -10.80
CA VAL A 55 -15.99 3.32 -9.51
C VAL A 55 -17.32 2.83 -8.93
N GLU A 56 -18.43 3.56 -9.11
CA GLU A 56 -19.75 3.14 -8.63
C GLU A 56 -20.20 1.79 -9.24
N LYS A 57 -19.76 1.50 -10.46
CA LYS A 57 -20.10 0.26 -11.19
C LYS A 57 -19.26 -0.94 -10.75
N THR A 58 -18.23 -0.75 -9.94
CA THR A 58 -17.36 -1.85 -9.53
C THR A 58 -18.03 -2.71 -8.45
N ARG A 59 -17.66 -3.99 -8.42
CA ARG A 59 -17.97 -4.92 -7.33
C ARG A 59 -16.77 -5.81 -7.07
N PHE A 60 -16.70 -6.35 -5.86
CA PHE A 60 -15.74 -7.41 -5.55
C PHE A 60 -16.32 -8.76 -5.95
N VAL A 61 -15.55 -9.53 -6.71
CA VAL A 61 -15.90 -10.92 -7.04
C VAL A 61 -15.66 -11.81 -5.82
N ASP A 62 -16.53 -12.79 -5.64
CA ASP A 62 -16.30 -13.82 -4.63
C ASP A 62 -15.28 -14.88 -5.09
N ALA A 63 -14.89 -15.77 -4.18
CA ALA A 63 -13.90 -16.81 -4.47
C ALA A 63 -14.35 -17.80 -5.55
N ASP A 64 -15.66 -18.05 -5.68
CA ASP A 64 -16.21 -18.97 -6.67
C ASP A 64 -16.27 -18.35 -8.05
N GLU A 65 -16.66 -17.07 -8.14
CA GLU A 65 -16.57 -16.26 -9.36
C GLU A 65 -15.12 -16.17 -9.83
N TYR A 66 -14.18 -15.84 -8.94
CA TYR A 66 -12.76 -15.76 -9.28
C TYR A 66 -12.20 -17.10 -9.78
N ARG A 67 -12.57 -18.21 -9.13
CA ARG A 67 -12.18 -19.56 -9.58
C ARG A 67 -12.69 -19.84 -11.00
N LYS A 68 -13.94 -19.52 -11.31
CA LYS A 68 -14.52 -19.74 -12.65
C LYS A 68 -13.79 -18.98 -13.75
N LEU A 69 -13.22 -17.81 -13.46
CA LEU A 69 -12.39 -17.07 -14.42
C LEU A 69 -11.12 -17.86 -14.78
N TRP A 70 -10.47 -18.50 -13.80
CA TRP A 70 -9.32 -19.38 -14.04
C TRP A 70 -9.71 -20.68 -14.77
N GLU A 71 -10.85 -21.27 -14.41
CA GLU A 71 -11.37 -22.46 -15.09
C GLU A 71 -11.66 -22.20 -16.57
N SER A 72 -12.07 -20.97 -16.91
CA SER A 72 -12.32 -20.57 -18.31
C SER A 72 -11.09 -20.69 -19.22
N ILE A 73 -9.89 -20.61 -18.64
CA ILE A 73 -8.61 -20.83 -19.34
C ILE A 73 -7.98 -22.19 -19.02
N GLY A 74 -8.75 -23.11 -18.43
CA GLY A 74 -8.33 -24.48 -18.14
C GLY A 74 -7.44 -24.63 -16.91
N VAL A 75 -7.52 -23.72 -15.93
CA VAL A 75 -6.80 -23.79 -14.66
C VAL A 75 -7.77 -24.04 -13.50
N TYR A 76 -7.63 -25.16 -12.81
CA TYR A 76 -8.42 -25.51 -11.63
C TYR A 76 -7.59 -25.27 -10.37
N LEU A 77 -7.77 -24.11 -9.73
CA LEU A 77 -6.90 -23.66 -8.63
C LEU A 77 -6.81 -24.65 -7.45
N ASP A 78 -7.91 -25.34 -7.14
CA ASP A 78 -7.98 -26.31 -6.04
C ASP A 78 -7.14 -27.57 -6.29
N GLN A 79 -6.84 -27.90 -7.55
CA GLN A 79 -6.07 -29.09 -7.93
C GLN A 79 -4.56 -28.81 -7.98
N ASN A 80 -4.16 -27.55 -8.02
CA ASN A 80 -2.76 -27.15 -8.22
C ASN A 80 -2.14 -26.50 -6.98
N ASN A 81 -2.79 -26.56 -5.82
CA ASN A 81 -2.33 -25.91 -4.58
C ASN A 81 -2.01 -24.41 -4.79
N GLY A 82 -2.78 -23.74 -5.67
CA GLY A 82 -2.57 -22.34 -6.05
C GLY A 82 -1.39 -22.07 -7.00
N MET A 83 -0.67 -23.10 -7.45
CA MET A 83 0.43 -22.92 -8.42
C MET A 83 -0.11 -22.93 -9.85
N VAL A 84 0.30 -21.95 -10.64
CA VAL A 84 -0.09 -21.82 -12.06
C VAL A 84 1.17 -21.66 -12.89
N SER A 85 1.19 -22.25 -14.09
CA SER A 85 2.31 -22.06 -15.02
C SER A 85 2.38 -20.61 -15.48
N MET A 86 3.59 -20.15 -15.82
CA MET A 86 3.80 -18.78 -16.31
C MET A 86 2.92 -18.47 -17.54
N ASP A 87 2.82 -19.41 -18.47
CA ASP A 87 1.99 -19.23 -19.68
C ASP A 87 0.52 -19.02 -19.35
N LYS A 88 -0.03 -19.79 -18.41
CA LYS A 88 -1.42 -19.63 -17.97
C LYS A 88 -1.65 -18.37 -17.15
N SER A 89 -0.67 -17.98 -16.33
CA SER A 89 -0.72 -16.69 -15.66
C SER A 89 -0.74 -15.54 -16.67
N ASN A 90 0.09 -15.60 -17.71
CA ASN A 90 0.14 -14.60 -18.76
C ASN A 90 -1.15 -14.56 -19.60
N GLU A 91 -1.75 -15.72 -19.89
CA GLU A 91 -3.05 -15.83 -20.55
C GLU A 91 -4.15 -15.15 -19.71
N PHE A 92 -4.19 -15.43 -18.41
CA PHE A 92 -5.13 -14.80 -17.48
C PHE A 92 -4.97 -13.28 -17.44
N SER A 93 -3.73 -12.80 -17.27
CA SER A 93 -3.44 -11.35 -17.22
C SER A 93 -3.80 -10.62 -18.51
N LYS A 94 -3.79 -11.29 -19.67
CA LYS A 94 -4.23 -10.69 -20.94
C LYS A 94 -5.75 -10.52 -21.02
N LEU A 95 -6.49 -11.49 -20.49
CA LEU A 95 -7.96 -11.47 -20.51
C LEU A 95 -8.54 -10.58 -19.40
N TYR A 96 -7.90 -10.62 -18.23
CA TYR A 96 -8.35 -9.93 -17.02
C TYR A 96 -7.21 -9.10 -16.43
N PRO A 97 -6.72 -8.06 -17.14
CA PRO A 97 -5.56 -7.27 -16.69
C PRO A 97 -5.80 -6.63 -15.31
N HIS A 98 -7.03 -6.21 -15.02
CA HIS A 98 -7.43 -5.61 -13.74
C HIS A 98 -7.48 -6.61 -12.57
N LEU A 99 -7.40 -7.92 -12.84
CA LEU A 99 -7.28 -8.96 -11.81
C LEU A 99 -5.86 -9.51 -11.69
N SER A 100 -4.93 -9.01 -12.50
CA SER A 100 -3.53 -9.37 -12.43
C SER A 100 -2.88 -8.73 -11.21
N ARG A 101 -2.08 -9.51 -10.48
CA ARG A 101 -1.20 -9.01 -9.40
C ARG A 101 -0.17 -7.99 -9.89
N ASP A 102 0.07 -7.94 -11.20
CA ASP A 102 1.07 -7.07 -11.82
C ASP A 102 0.50 -5.67 -12.15
N CYS A 103 -0.83 -5.51 -12.10
CA CYS A 103 -1.51 -4.27 -12.47
C CYS A 103 -1.18 -3.10 -11.54
N GLY A 104 -1.08 -3.35 -10.22
CA GLY A 104 -0.75 -2.31 -9.25
C GLY A 104 -1.65 -1.08 -9.36
N ALA A 105 -1.07 0.11 -9.55
CA ALA A 105 -1.77 1.38 -9.65
C ALA A 105 -2.45 1.61 -11.01
N GLU A 106 -2.13 0.83 -12.05
CA GLU A 106 -2.82 0.89 -13.34
C GLU A 106 -4.32 0.52 -13.20
N ILE A 107 -4.71 -0.09 -12.08
CA ILE A 107 -6.12 -0.38 -11.76
C ILE A 107 -7.00 0.86 -11.84
N LEU A 108 -6.44 2.04 -11.53
CA LEU A 108 -7.17 3.30 -11.59
C LEU A 108 -7.63 3.61 -13.02
N GLU A 109 -6.74 3.45 -14.00
CA GLU A 109 -7.07 3.65 -15.42
C GLU A 109 -7.98 2.52 -15.92
N LEU A 110 -7.73 1.27 -15.54
CA LEU A 110 -8.58 0.14 -15.96
C LEU A 110 -10.02 0.29 -15.46
N VAL A 111 -10.23 0.76 -14.23
CA VAL A 111 -11.58 1.05 -13.71
C VAL A 111 -12.21 2.20 -14.49
N LEU A 112 -11.46 3.28 -14.75
CA LEU A 112 -11.95 4.40 -15.54
C LEU A 112 -12.37 3.99 -16.97
N ASP A 113 -11.67 3.01 -17.54
CA ASP A 113 -11.92 2.42 -18.86
C ASP A 113 -13.00 1.33 -18.88
N GLY A 114 -13.51 0.92 -17.70
CA GLY A 114 -14.70 0.09 -17.58
C GLY A 114 -14.50 -1.28 -16.91
N ALA A 115 -13.35 -1.55 -16.29
CA ALA A 115 -13.21 -2.70 -15.41
C ALA A 115 -14.17 -2.59 -14.22
N THR A 116 -14.94 -3.64 -13.97
CA THR A 116 -16.01 -3.64 -12.94
C THR A 116 -15.85 -4.77 -11.92
N ASP A 117 -15.23 -5.88 -12.29
CA ASP A 117 -15.09 -7.07 -11.45
C ASP A 117 -13.72 -7.05 -10.80
N LEU A 118 -13.63 -6.82 -9.49
CA LEU A 118 -12.37 -6.58 -8.79
C LEU A 118 -12.11 -7.61 -7.69
N GLN A 119 -10.86 -7.78 -7.29
CA GLN A 119 -10.53 -8.49 -6.04
C GLN A 119 -10.43 -7.50 -4.88
N ASP A 120 -10.85 -7.92 -3.69
CA ASP A 120 -10.67 -7.15 -2.46
C ASP A 120 -9.39 -7.58 -1.73
N SER A 121 -8.38 -6.72 -1.75
CA SER A 121 -7.13 -6.90 -1.01
C SER A 121 -6.97 -5.88 0.13
N PHE A 122 -8.05 -5.27 0.62
CA PHE A 122 -7.97 -4.17 1.61
C PHE A 122 -7.26 -4.59 2.89
N ASP A 123 -7.47 -5.82 3.36
CA ASP A 123 -6.80 -6.37 4.54
C ASP A 123 -5.27 -6.48 4.39
N PHE A 124 -4.73 -6.43 3.18
CA PHE A 124 -3.28 -6.44 2.95
C PHE A 124 -2.58 -5.24 3.61
N ALA A 125 -3.28 -4.12 3.81
CA ALA A 125 -2.79 -2.95 4.53
C ALA A 125 -2.38 -3.24 6.00
N ARG A 126 -2.80 -4.38 6.56
CA ARG A 126 -2.43 -4.85 7.90
C ARG A 126 -1.07 -5.54 7.92
N GLU A 127 -0.62 -6.03 6.78
CA GLU A 127 0.60 -6.81 6.62
C GLU A 127 1.78 -5.89 6.34
N SER A 128 2.06 -4.89 7.18
CA SER A 128 2.97 -3.80 6.80
C SER A 128 4.41 -4.23 6.52
N LEU A 129 4.83 -5.43 6.94
CA LEU A 129 6.09 -6.05 6.53
C LEU A 129 6.15 -6.30 5.00
N PHE A 130 5.00 -6.54 4.38
CA PHE A 130 4.84 -6.87 2.98
C PHE A 130 4.06 -5.80 2.20
N CYS A 131 3.11 -5.12 2.82
CA CYS A 131 2.48 -3.94 2.25
C CYS A 131 3.35 -2.73 2.59
N GLU A 132 4.35 -2.49 1.74
CA GLU A 132 5.40 -1.52 2.00
C GLU A 132 4.90 -0.09 1.72
N TYR A 133 4.02 0.07 0.73
CA TYR A 133 3.35 1.32 0.42
C TYR A 133 1.90 1.10 0.00
N CYS A 134 1.05 2.07 0.31
CA CYS A 134 -0.32 2.10 -0.17
C CYS A 134 -0.70 3.49 -0.69
N TYR A 135 -1.30 3.53 -1.88
CA TYR A 135 -1.81 4.74 -2.52
C TYR A 135 -3.33 4.70 -2.51
N VAL A 136 -3.95 5.67 -1.85
CA VAL A 136 -5.41 5.72 -1.71
C VAL A 136 -5.94 6.99 -2.36
N VAL A 137 -6.75 6.82 -3.40
CA VAL A 137 -7.55 7.92 -3.95
C VAL A 137 -8.84 8.02 -3.13
N ASP A 138 -8.92 9.03 -2.27
CA ASP A 138 -10.13 9.32 -1.51
C ASP A 138 -11.00 10.33 -2.27
N LEU A 139 -12.06 9.84 -2.90
CA LEU A 139 -12.98 10.69 -3.67
C LEU A 139 -13.91 11.51 -2.76
N ASP A 140 -14.11 11.09 -1.51
CA ASP A 140 -14.97 11.80 -0.55
C ASP A 140 -14.24 13.03 0.01
N LYS A 141 -12.93 12.90 0.27
CA LYS A 141 -12.07 14.02 0.68
C LYS A 141 -11.44 14.76 -0.50
N SER A 142 -11.51 14.20 -1.70
CA SER A 142 -10.80 14.69 -2.89
C SER A 142 -9.28 14.80 -2.67
N CYS A 143 -8.66 13.74 -2.14
CA CYS A 143 -7.21 13.69 -1.95
C CYS A 143 -6.59 12.36 -2.41
N LEU A 144 -5.28 12.39 -2.67
CA LEU A 144 -4.42 11.22 -2.77
C LEU A 144 -3.68 11.07 -1.43
N GLU A 145 -3.92 9.96 -0.73
CA GLU A 145 -3.20 9.58 0.48
C GLU A 145 -2.07 8.61 0.14
N ILE A 146 -0.92 8.79 0.78
CA ILE A 146 0.22 7.86 0.73
C ILE A 146 0.41 7.28 2.12
N HIS A 147 0.40 5.97 2.22
CA HIS A 147 0.65 5.24 3.45
C HIS A 147 1.90 4.36 3.29
N GLU A 148 2.64 4.18 4.38
CA GLU A 148 3.89 3.42 4.41
C GLU A 148 3.80 2.27 5.43
N GLY A 149 4.37 1.12 5.06
CA GLY A 149 4.48 -0.05 5.92
C GLY A 149 5.63 0.00 6.93
N PHE A 150 6.04 -1.17 7.40
CA PHE A 150 7.06 -1.38 8.45
C PHE A 150 6.79 -0.66 9.79
N GLN A 151 5.53 -0.67 10.25
CA GLN A 151 5.18 -0.03 11.51
C GLN A 151 5.39 -0.99 12.69
N GLU A 152 6.39 -0.74 13.52
CA GLU A 152 6.73 -1.58 14.69
C GLU A 152 6.03 -1.14 15.99
N ALA A 153 5.26 -0.04 15.93
CA ALA A 153 4.53 0.51 17.07
C ALA A 153 3.12 0.96 16.66
N PRO A 154 2.15 0.98 17.60
CA PRO A 154 0.82 1.53 17.33
C PRO A 154 0.90 3.00 16.90
N HIS A 155 0.07 3.38 15.91
CA HIS A 155 -0.12 4.76 15.49
C HIS A 155 -1.62 5.06 15.31
N LEU A 156 -1.97 6.35 15.26
CA LEU A 156 -3.35 6.82 15.03
C LEU A 156 -3.50 7.54 13.66
N ARG A 157 -2.49 7.45 12.81
CA ARG A 157 -2.44 8.15 11.52
C ARG A 157 -3.09 7.33 10.42
N GLY A 158 -4.03 7.93 9.70
CA GLY A 158 -4.67 7.33 8.53
C GLY A 158 -5.77 6.33 8.85
N ARG A 159 -6.52 5.96 7.80
CA ARG A 159 -7.69 5.07 7.87
C ARG A 159 -7.39 3.65 8.33
N PHE A 160 -6.16 3.18 8.12
CA PHE A 160 -5.76 1.82 8.44
C PHE A 160 -5.34 1.64 9.91
N SER A 161 -5.17 2.74 10.66
CA SER A 161 -4.71 2.71 12.06
C SER A 161 -5.61 1.92 13.01
N SER A 162 -6.89 1.74 12.66
CA SER A 162 -7.85 0.95 13.45
C SER A 162 -7.86 -0.54 13.13
N LEU A 163 -7.17 -0.98 12.06
CA LEU A 163 -7.09 -2.38 11.73
C LEU A 163 -6.22 -3.11 12.75
N ALA A 164 -6.59 -4.35 13.08
CA ALA A 164 -5.81 -5.15 14.01
C ALA A 164 -4.43 -5.46 13.40
N PRO A 165 -3.35 -5.42 14.18
CA PRO A 165 -2.01 -5.73 13.70
C PRO A 165 -1.93 -7.16 13.16
N ARG A 166 -0.92 -7.43 12.33
CA ARG A 166 -0.58 -8.78 11.87
C ARG A 166 0.86 -9.09 12.24
N ASP A 167 1.06 -10.22 12.91
CA ASP A 167 2.34 -10.60 13.49
C ASP A 167 2.88 -9.50 14.43
N GLU A 168 4.12 -9.04 14.21
CA GLU A 168 4.77 -8.01 15.02
C GLU A 168 4.59 -6.59 14.45
N TYR A 169 3.85 -6.47 13.34
CA TYR A 169 3.69 -5.22 12.60
C TYR A 169 2.27 -4.65 12.70
N TYR A 170 2.19 -3.32 12.82
CA TYR A 170 0.97 -2.54 12.78
C TYR A 170 0.62 -2.16 11.34
N PRO A 171 -0.64 -1.80 11.04
CA PRO A 171 -1.04 -1.46 9.68
C PRO A 171 -0.24 -0.31 9.06
N VAL A 172 -0.33 -0.14 7.74
CA VAL A 172 0.33 0.98 7.05
C VAL A 172 -0.10 2.34 7.63
N MET A 173 0.86 3.25 7.75
CA MET A 173 0.69 4.57 8.36
C MET A 173 0.60 5.66 7.31
N LEU A 174 -0.37 6.58 7.42
CA LEU A 174 -0.46 7.75 6.54
C LEU A 174 0.78 8.65 6.70
N VAL A 175 1.53 8.85 5.61
CA VAL A 175 2.76 9.65 5.57
C VAL A 175 2.61 10.96 4.80
N ALA A 176 1.76 11.00 3.77
CA ALA A 176 1.45 12.21 3.02
C ALA A 176 0.01 12.21 2.48
N GLU A 177 -0.50 13.41 2.20
CA GLU A 177 -1.81 13.64 1.60
C GLU A 177 -1.70 14.82 0.62
N PHE A 178 -2.28 14.68 -0.57
CA PHE A 178 -2.32 15.72 -1.61
C PHE A 178 -3.76 15.99 -2.04
N ASP A 179 -4.19 17.24 -2.01
CA ASP A 179 -5.49 17.65 -2.58
C ASP A 179 -5.48 17.45 -4.10
N LEU A 180 -6.48 16.76 -4.63
CA LEU A 180 -6.61 16.48 -6.07
C LEU A 180 -6.73 17.76 -6.92
N SER A 181 -7.16 18.87 -6.31
CA SER A 181 -7.27 20.19 -6.95
C SER A 181 -5.95 20.97 -6.93
N HIS A 182 -5.00 20.55 -6.10
CA HIS A 182 -3.70 21.21 -5.89
C HIS A 182 -2.57 20.17 -5.89
N LEU A 183 -2.60 19.28 -6.87
CA LEU A 183 -1.56 18.26 -7.04
C LEU A 183 -0.24 18.92 -7.46
N PRO A 184 0.89 18.38 -7.00
CA PRO A 184 2.18 18.81 -7.52
C PRO A 184 2.29 18.54 -9.02
N SER A 185 3.11 19.34 -9.71
CA SER A 185 3.47 19.06 -11.10
C SER A 185 4.05 17.66 -11.24
N ILE A 186 3.71 16.96 -12.32
CA ILE A 186 4.28 15.63 -12.66
C ILE A 186 5.82 15.70 -12.68
N ALA A 187 6.39 16.83 -13.13
CA ALA A 187 7.84 17.03 -13.13
C ALA A 187 8.47 17.12 -11.72
N ALA A 188 7.68 17.50 -10.70
CA ALA A 188 8.13 17.58 -9.32
C ALA A 188 8.01 16.24 -8.57
N VAL A 189 7.36 15.22 -9.17
CA VAL A 189 7.08 13.94 -8.51
C VAL A 189 8.35 13.23 -8.04
N PRO A 190 9.41 13.07 -8.85
CA PRO A 190 10.64 12.42 -8.37
C PRO A 190 11.26 13.14 -7.17
N ALA A 191 11.19 14.48 -7.13
CA ALA A 191 11.72 15.27 -6.02
C ALA A 191 10.85 15.16 -4.76
N ILE A 192 9.52 15.17 -4.90
CA ILE A 192 8.57 15.01 -3.79
C ILE A 192 8.68 13.62 -3.19
N MET A 193 8.69 12.61 -4.06
CA MET A 193 8.80 11.21 -3.67
C MET A 193 10.18 10.92 -3.04
N GLY A 194 11.27 11.45 -3.61
CA GLY A 194 12.60 11.37 -3.00
C GLY A 194 12.70 12.10 -1.66
N ARG A 195 12.02 13.24 -1.48
CA ARG A 195 11.95 13.94 -0.19
C ARG A 195 11.13 13.16 0.83
N LEU A 196 10.02 12.55 0.41
CA LEU A 196 9.23 11.62 1.23
C LEU A 196 10.10 10.46 1.70
N GLU A 197 10.80 9.77 0.80
CA GLU A 197 11.72 8.69 1.15
C GLU A 197 12.82 9.16 2.13
N LYS A 198 13.43 10.33 1.88
CA LYS A 198 14.44 10.90 2.80
C LYS A 198 13.85 11.21 4.17
N MET A 199 12.65 11.80 4.23
CA MET A 199 11.97 12.10 5.50
C MET A 199 11.63 10.83 6.29
N LEU A 200 11.16 9.79 5.61
CA LEU A 200 10.82 8.51 6.23
C LEU A 200 12.07 7.78 6.72
N ASN A 201 13.17 7.85 5.98
CA ASN A 201 14.46 7.32 6.43
C ASN A 201 15.04 8.10 7.62
N LEU A 202 14.86 9.42 7.68
CA LEU A 202 15.25 10.24 8.85
C LEU A 202 14.49 9.83 10.12
N ASP A 203 13.19 9.56 10.00
CA ASP A 203 12.38 9.09 11.13
C ASP A 203 12.81 7.69 11.62
N ARG A 204 13.31 6.84 10.71
CA ARG A 204 13.82 5.49 11.03
C ARG A 204 15.24 5.49 11.61
N ASN A 205 16.12 6.36 11.12
CA ASN A 205 17.49 6.45 11.60
C ASN A 205 17.91 7.92 11.85
N PRO A 206 17.54 8.49 13.02
CA PRO A 206 17.78 9.90 13.32
C PRO A 206 19.27 10.30 13.34
N GLU A 207 20.18 9.33 13.43
CA GLU A 207 21.63 9.56 13.53
C GLU A 207 22.32 9.67 12.15
N ASP A 208 21.66 9.29 11.05
CA ASP A 208 22.30 9.11 9.72
C ASP A 208 22.53 10.42 8.93
N TYR A 209 22.01 11.58 9.35
CA TYR A 209 22.07 12.83 8.56
C TYR A 209 22.31 14.09 9.41
N ALA A 210 23.29 14.04 10.30
CA ALA A 210 23.74 15.23 11.04
C ALA A 210 24.49 16.28 10.18
N GLU A 211 24.71 16.02 8.89
CA GLU A 211 25.36 16.96 7.96
C GLU A 211 24.53 17.10 6.67
N GLU A 212 24.44 18.32 6.15
CA GLU A 212 23.70 18.77 4.94
C GLU A 212 22.26 19.25 5.14
N ALA A 213 22.15 20.43 5.78
CA ALA A 213 21.07 21.36 5.49
C ALA A 213 21.52 22.30 4.35
N GLU A 214 21.09 22.05 3.11
CA GLU A 214 21.04 23.09 2.09
C GLU A 214 19.58 23.44 1.77
N GLU A 215 19.30 24.73 1.85
CA GLU A 215 18.03 25.38 1.53
C GLU A 215 17.75 25.29 0.02
N GLY A 216 16.78 24.47 -0.37
CA GLY A 216 16.15 24.52 -1.68
C GLY A 216 14.77 25.15 -1.58
N THR A 217 14.65 26.40 -2.05
CA THR A 217 13.39 27.11 -2.24
C THR A 217 12.74 26.65 -3.55
N ASP A 218 11.75 25.77 -3.47
CA ASP A 218 10.79 25.57 -4.55
C ASP A 218 9.40 25.44 -3.93
N ASP A 219 8.40 26.07 -4.56
CA ASP A 219 6.98 26.12 -4.19
C ASP A 219 6.34 24.71 -4.19
N ILE A 220 6.77 23.86 -3.27
CA ILE A 220 6.24 22.51 -3.03
C ILE A 220 5.33 22.58 -1.79
N PRO A 221 4.07 22.10 -1.87
CA PRO A 221 3.12 22.15 -0.76
C PRO A 221 3.72 21.56 0.53
N SER A 222 3.38 22.13 1.68
CA SER A 222 3.84 21.61 2.97
C SER A 222 3.35 20.17 3.15
N ILE A 223 4.26 19.21 3.19
CA ILE A 223 3.98 17.84 3.64
C ILE A 223 3.61 17.95 5.13
N THR A 224 2.32 18.05 5.44
CA THR A 224 1.89 18.19 6.83
C THR A 224 1.99 16.85 7.55
N GLY A 225 2.91 16.78 8.50
CA GLY A 225 3.16 15.60 9.32
C GLY A 225 3.71 15.97 10.70
N LYS A 226 3.16 17.00 11.35
CA LYS A 226 3.45 17.21 12.79
C LYS A 226 2.41 16.45 13.60
N LEU A 227 2.87 15.49 14.42
CA LEU A 227 2.03 14.87 15.45
C LEU A 227 1.39 15.99 16.29
N PRO A 228 0.05 16.05 16.42
CA PRO A 228 -0.57 16.86 17.45
C PRO A 228 0.02 16.44 18.80
N ARG A 229 0.42 17.41 19.64
CA ARG A 229 1.09 17.16 20.94
C ARG A 229 0.32 16.16 21.82
N GLU A 230 -1.00 16.11 21.68
CA GLU A 230 -1.89 15.21 22.39
C GLU A 230 -1.76 13.74 21.94
N VAL A 231 -1.53 13.50 20.64
CA VAL A 231 -1.32 12.16 20.05
C VAL A 231 0.06 11.61 20.43
N ALA A 232 1.08 12.47 20.48
CA ALA A 232 2.40 12.08 20.97
C ALA A 232 2.38 11.65 22.45
N MET A 233 1.48 12.24 23.24
CA MET A 233 1.27 11.89 24.64
C MET A 233 0.56 10.54 24.81
N LEU A 234 -0.48 10.27 24.01
CA LEU A 234 -1.19 8.98 24.02
C LEU A 234 -0.31 7.81 23.53
N ALA A 235 0.47 8.02 22.47
CA ALA A 235 1.41 7.01 21.98
C ALA A 235 2.46 6.65 23.04
N ARG A 236 2.96 7.63 23.80
CA ARG A 236 3.88 7.40 24.92
C ARG A 236 3.27 6.64 26.10
N GLN A 237 1.95 6.74 26.30
CA GLN A 237 1.25 5.99 27.35
C GLN A 237 0.99 4.52 26.96
N LEU A 238 0.98 4.21 25.66
CA LEU A 238 0.77 2.86 25.13
C LEU A 238 2.07 2.05 24.95
N VAL A 239 3.23 2.71 24.92
CA VAL A 239 4.54 2.05 24.85
C VAL A 239 5.01 1.70 26.26
N THR A 240 4.79 0.45 26.69
CA THR A 240 5.65 -0.15 27.71
C THR A 240 6.88 -0.71 27.00
N PRO A 241 8.11 -0.35 27.39
CA PRO A 241 9.30 -0.90 26.76
C PRO A 241 9.38 -2.40 27.05
N LYS A 242 9.15 -3.25 26.05
CA LYS A 242 9.53 -4.66 26.14
C LYS A 242 11.05 -4.74 26.08
N ALA A 243 11.64 -5.33 27.10
CA ALA A 243 13.07 -5.63 27.14
C ALA A 243 13.47 -6.46 25.90
N ARG A 244 14.56 -6.06 25.22
CA ARG A 244 15.13 -6.82 24.10
C ARG A 244 15.49 -8.23 24.57
N PRO A 245 15.07 -9.31 23.89
CA PRO A 245 15.60 -10.64 24.18
C PRO A 245 17.06 -10.73 23.69
N ASP A 246 17.92 -11.25 24.56
CA ASP A 246 19.36 -11.46 24.34
C ASP A 246 19.61 -12.42 23.15
N PRO A 247 20.34 -11.99 22.09
CA PRO A 247 20.56 -12.80 20.90
C PRO A 247 21.51 -14.00 21.09
N LEU A 248 22.05 -14.25 22.29
CA LEU A 248 23.04 -15.30 22.52
C LEU A 248 22.53 -16.60 23.19
N LYS A 249 21.22 -16.85 23.25
CA LYS A 249 20.67 -18.15 23.74
C LYS A 249 19.97 -18.98 22.66
N ARG A 250 20.64 -19.22 21.54
CA ARG A 250 20.37 -20.39 20.70
C ARG A 250 21.69 -20.87 20.12
N PHE A 251 22.35 -21.82 20.78
CA PHE A 251 23.16 -22.88 20.19
C PHE A 251 23.86 -23.67 21.31
N SER A 252 23.32 -24.84 21.65
CA SER A 252 24.15 -25.99 22.05
C SER A 252 23.42 -27.27 21.67
N VAL A 253 23.87 -27.87 20.57
CA VAL A 253 23.52 -29.23 20.13
C VAL A 253 24.50 -30.21 20.80
N LEU A 254 24.08 -31.47 20.94
CA LEU A 254 24.83 -32.69 21.33
C LEU A 254 24.80 -32.95 22.85
N SER A 255 24.36 -34.10 23.38
CA SER A 255 24.58 -35.50 22.96
C SER A 255 23.57 -36.43 23.68
N ARG A 256 23.24 -37.58 23.08
CA ARG A 256 22.45 -38.69 23.71
C ARG A 256 23.21 -39.31 24.91
N PRO A 257 22.56 -40.15 25.75
CA PRO A 257 22.49 -41.58 25.40
C PRO A 257 21.14 -42.28 25.64
N ARG A 258 21.07 -43.50 25.09
CA ARG A 258 20.11 -44.58 25.34
C ARG A 258 20.17 -45.07 26.79
N GLU A 259 19.05 -45.60 27.30
CA GLU A 259 18.87 -46.82 28.14
C GLU A 259 17.38 -46.86 28.52
N ASP A 260 16.60 -47.82 27.99
CA ASP A 260 16.27 -49.15 28.58
C ASP A 260 15.34 -49.06 29.80
N GLU A 261 14.02 -49.22 29.57
CA GLU A 261 13.09 -50.18 30.21
C GLU A 261 11.73 -50.15 29.50
#